data_AF-A0A495ZHC9-F1
#
_entry.id   AF-A0A495ZHC9-F1
#
_cell.length_a   1.000
_cell.length_b   1.000
_cell.length_c   1.000
_cell.angle_alpha   90.00
_cell.angle_beta   90.00
_cell.angle_gamma   90.00
#
_symmetry.space_group_name_H-M   'P 1'
#
loop_
_entity.id
_entity.type
_entity.pdbx_description
1 polymer ?
#
loop_
_entity_poly.entity_id
_entity_poly.type
_entity_poly.pdbx_seq_one_letter_code
_entity_poly.pdbx_strand_id
1 'polypeptide(L)' 'MIKVVERAPAAPSDDFTGPAWDVNKDGEVNIFDMILVSKDLGKPIDEANPRADVNGDGVINILDLTTVANNMGE' A
#
# COMPACT_ATOMS: atom_id res chain seq x y z
N MET A 1 21.90 -12.46 -20.58
CA MET A 1 21.27 -12.99 -19.34
C MET A 1 20.13 -12.07 -18.99
N ILE A 2 18.89 -12.49 -19.22
CA ILE A 2 17.70 -11.75 -18.78
C ILE A 2 17.56 -12.08 -17.30
N LYS A 3 17.79 -11.11 -16.42
CA LYS A 3 17.42 -11.26 -15.01
C LYS A 3 15.91 -11.16 -14.95
N VAL A 4 15.23 -12.29 -14.75
CA VAL A 4 13.86 -12.27 -14.27
C VAL A 4 13.94 -11.61 -12.90
N VAL A 5 13.44 -10.38 -12.78
CA VAL A 5 13.27 -9.75 -11.48
C VAL A 5 12.10 -10.51 -10.86
N GLU A 6 12.40 -11.44 -9.97
CA GLU A 6 11.38 -12.10 -9.16
C GLU A 6 10.64 -10.98 -8.42
N ARG A 7 9.35 -10.84 -8.71
CA ARG A 7 8.47 -9.90 -8.00
C ARG A 7 8.56 -10.27 -6.52
N ALA A 8 8.72 -9.26 -5.66
CA ALA A 8 8.73 -9.48 -4.21
C ALA A 8 7.53 -10.36 -3.82
N PRO A 9 7.70 -11.26 -2.83
CA PRO A 9 6.59 -12.06 -2.34
C PRO A 9 5.43 -11.13 -1.99
N ALA A 10 4.23 -11.47 -2.45
CA ALA A 10 3.03 -10.77 -2.02
C ALA A 10 3.01 -10.81 -0.49
N ALA A 11 2.81 -9.67 0.14
CA ALA A 11 2.63 -9.58 1.58
C ALA A 11 1.60 -10.62 2.03
N PRO A 12 1.73 -11.20 3.24
CA PRO A 12 0.77 -12.18 3.76
C PRO A 12 -0.64 -11.64 3.56
N SER A 13 -1.50 -12.45 2.94
CA SER A 13 -2.86 -12.03 2.60
C SER A 13 -3.57 -11.65 3.88
N ASP A 14 -3.81 -10.37 4.07
CA ASP A 14 -4.79 -9.98 5.05
C ASP A 14 -6.16 -10.50 4.56
N ASP A 15 -6.99 -10.90 5.51
CA ASP A 15 -8.36 -11.36 5.26
C ASP A 15 -9.32 -10.18 5.05
N PHE A 16 -8.79 -8.96 4.89
CA PHE A 16 -9.58 -7.77 4.69
C PHE A 16 -10.03 -7.71 3.23
N THR A 17 -11.34 -7.58 3.06
CA THR A 17 -11.99 -7.57 1.74
C THR A 17 -12.38 -6.17 1.28
N GLY A 18 -12.08 -5.15 2.09
CA GLY A 18 -12.27 -3.76 1.72
C GLY A 18 -11.20 -3.27 0.73
N PRO A 19 -11.32 -2.03 0.27
CA PRO A 19 -10.42 -1.49 -0.74
C PRO A 19 -8.98 -1.38 -0.21
N ALA A 20 -8.00 -1.50 -1.10
CA ALA A 20 -6.59 -1.38 -0.74
C ALA A 20 -6.23 0.00 -0.15
N TRP A 21 -6.99 1.04 -0.50
CA TRP A 21 -6.79 2.42 -0.06
C TRP A 21 -7.40 2.75 1.31
N ASP A 22 -8.20 1.86 1.89
CA ASP A 22 -8.50 1.85 3.34
C ASP A 22 -7.36 1.08 4.04
N VAL A 23 -6.26 1.78 4.29
CA VAL A 23 -4.96 1.22 4.72
C VAL A 23 -5.01 0.80 6.19
N ASN A 24 -5.84 1.45 7.01
CA ASN A 24 -5.97 1.12 8.42
C ASN A 24 -7.14 0.13 8.73
N LYS A 25 -8.01 -0.16 7.76
CA LYS A 25 -9.18 -1.07 7.86
C LYS A 25 -10.28 -0.56 8.77
N ASP A 26 -10.42 0.74 8.92
CA ASP A 26 -11.46 1.31 9.78
C ASP A 26 -12.79 1.53 9.05
N GLY A 27 -12.80 1.33 7.73
CA GLY A 27 -13.98 1.47 6.88
C GLY A 27 -14.23 2.89 6.38
N GLU A 28 -13.33 3.85 6.62
CA GLU A 28 -13.39 5.21 6.09
C GLU A 28 -12.10 5.56 5.37
N VAL A 29 -12.17 6.05 4.14
CA VAL A 29 -10.96 6.46 3.41
C VAL A 29 -10.64 7.92 3.69
N ASN A 30 -9.65 8.17 4.54
CA ASN A 30 -9.35 9.53 5.02
C ASN A 30 -7.85 9.81 5.18
N ILE A 31 -7.51 10.92 5.85
CA ILE A 31 -6.12 11.36 6.03
C ILE A 31 -5.28 10.38 6.86
N PHE A 32 -5.90 9.54 7.69
CA PHE A 32 -5.19 8.55 8.50
C PHE A 32 -4.59 7.44 7.62
N ASP A 33 -5.25 7.04 6.54
CA ASP A 33 -4.70 6.11 5.55
C ASP A 33 -3.45 6.68 4.87
N MET A 34 -3.53 7.94 4.45
CA MET A 34 -2.38 8.64 3.86
C MET A 34 -1.20 8.73 4.83
N ILE A 35 -1.48 9.00 6.12
CA ILE A 35 -0.44 9.04 7.15
C ILE A 35 0.24 7.68 7.29
N LEU A 36 -0.48 6.56 7.18
CA LEU A 36 0.13 5.22 7.21
C LEU A 36 1.08 5.00 6.04
N VAL A 37 0.65 5.27 4.80
CA VAL A 37 1.52 5.14 3.62
C VAL A 37 2.76 6.05 3.74
N SER A 38 2.58 7.30 4.18
CA SER A 38 3.66 8.28 4.28
C SER A 38 4.81 7.85 5.21
N LYS A 39 4.52 7.05 6.24
CA LYS A 39 5.52 6.53 7.18
C LYS A 39 6.55 5.63 6.52
N ASP A 40 6.20 5.03 5.39
CA ASP A 40 6.99 4.00 4.72
C ASP A 40 7.48 4.39 3.32
N LEU A 41 7.30 5.65 2.90
CA LEU A 41 7.83 6.15 1.64
C LEU A 41 9.31 5.84 1.44
N GLY A 42 9.64 5.23 0.31
CA GLY A 42 11.00 4.87 -0.08
C GLY A 42 11.61 3.71 0.72
N LYS A 43 10.89 3.12 1.68
CA LYS A 43 11.32 1.90 2.35
C LYS A 43 11.01 0.69 1.46
N PRO A 44 11.78 -0.41 1.60
CA PRO A 44 11.36 -1.68 1.02
C PRO A 44 10.05 -2.16 1.66
N ILE A 45 9.31 -2.96 0.91
CA ILE A 45 8.13 -3.69 1.41
C ILE A 45 8.62 -4.85 2.28
N ASP A 46 8.08 -4.97 3.49
CA ASP A 46 8.32 -6.03 4.44
C ASP A 46 7.06 -6.35 5.28
N GLU A 47 7.21 -7.22 6.28
CA GLU A 47 6.11 -7.65 7.15
C GLU A 47 5.54 -6.53 8.04
N ALA A 48 6.27 -5.41 8.21
CA ALA A 48 5.84 -4.29 9.03
C ALA A 48 5.03 -3.25 8.26
N ASN A 49 5.12 -3.22 6.92
CA ASN A 49 4.39 -2.28 6.06
C ASN A 49 3.62 -2.94 4.88
N PRO A 50 2.93 -4.08 5.09
CA PRO A 50 2.41 -4.92 4.01
C PRO A 50 1.34 -4.25 3.13
N ARG A 51 0.78 -3.11 3.58
CA ARG A 51 -0.29 -2.36 2.89
C ARG A 51 0.14 -0.97 2.42
N ALA A 52 1.41 -0.61 2.56
CA ALA A 52 1.90 0.70 2.13
C ALA A 52 2.10 0.80 0.60
N ASP A 53 2.30 -0.34 -0.08
CA ASP A 53 2.21 -0.47 -1.55
C ASP A 53 0.74 -0.62 -1.95
N VAL A 54 0.03 0.50 -1.94
CA VAL A 54 -1.42 0.58 -2.13
C VAL A 54 -1.81 0.22 -3.56
N ASN A 55 -0.97 0.59 -4.54
CA ASN A 55 -1.25 0.30 -5.95
C ASN A 55 -0.73 -1.09 -6.41
N GLY A 56 0.09 -1.76 -5.59
CA GLY A 56 0.60 -3.10 -5.82
C GLY A 56 1.72 -3.20 -6.86
N ASP A 57 2.41 -2.08 -7.15
CA ASP A 57 3.48 -1.99 -8.14
C ASP A 57 4.85 -2.47 -7.63
N GLY A 58 4.95 -2.72 -6.32
CA GLY A 58 6.15 -3.22 -5.67
C GLY A 58 7.10 -2.12 -5.15
N VAL A 59 6.71 -0.85 -5.19
CA VAL A 59 7.52 0.28 -4.72
C VAL A 59 6.66 1.28 -3.95
N ILE A 60 6.90 1.41 -2.64
CA ILE A 60 6.23 2.41 -1.81
C ILE A 60 6.71 3.82 -2.17
N ASN A 61 5.89 4.58 -2.91
CA ASN A 61 6.21 5.90 -3.41
C ASN A 61 4.99 6.84 -3.45
N ILE A 62 5.13 7.99 -4.12
CA ILE A 62 4.07 9.02 -4.18
C ILE A 62 2.80 8.55 -4.92
N LEU A 63 2.91 7.52 -5.77
CA LEU A 63 1.77 6.93 -6.48
C LEU A 63 0.83 6.19 -5.52
N ASP A 64 1.34 5.62 -4.42
CA ASP A 64 0.50 5.01 -3.38
C ASP A 64 -0.32 6.07 -2.63
N LEU A 65 0.31 7.18 -2.26
CA LEU A 65 -0.38 8.33 -1.67
C LEU A 65 -1.43 8.91 -2.62
N THR A 66 -1.12 8.98 -3.92
CA THR A 66 -2.06 9.44 -4.94
C THR A 66 -3.23 8.46 -5.07
N THR A 67 -2.99 7.16 -4.92
CA THR A 67 -4.04 6.13 -4.93
C THR A 67 -4.99 6.31 -3.76
N VAL A 68 -4.50 6.57 -2.55
CA VAL A 68 -5.37 6.90 -1.40
C VAL A 68 -6.13 8.20 -1.65
N ALA A 69 -5.43 9.26 -2.07
CA ALA A 69 -6.04 10.58 -2.31
C ALA A 69 -7.19 10.55 -3.33
N ASN A 70 -7.07 9.73 -4.38
CA ASN A 70 -8.08 9.59 -5.43
C ASN A 70 -9.38 8.92 -4.95
N ASN A 71 -9.34 8.21 -3.82
CA ASN A 71 -10.49 7.50 -3.25
C ASN A 71 -10.95 8.09 -1.90
N MET A 72 -10.49 9.30 -1.53
CA MET A 72 -10.90 9.94 -0.27
C MET A 72 -12.42 10.13 -0.18
N GLY A 73 -12.97 9.76 0.97
CA GLY A 73 -14.39 9.92 1.27
C GLY A 73 -15.27 8.76 0.80
N GLU A 74 -14.69 7.67 0.29
CA GLU A 74 -15.37 6.37 0.26
C GLU A 74 -15.60 5.80 1.67
#